data_AF-A0A7R9PI86-F1
#
_entry.id   AF-A0A7R9PI86-F1
#
_cell.length_a   1.000
_cell.length_b   1.000
_cell.length_c   1.000
_cell.angle_alpha   90.00
_cell.angle_beta   90.00
_cell.angle_gamma   90.00
#
_symmetry.space_group_name_H-M   'P 1'
#
loop_
_entity.id
_entity.type
_entity.pdbx_description
1 polymer ?
#
loop_
_entity_poly.entity_id
_entity_poly.type
_entity_poly.pdbx_seq_one_letter_code
_entity_poly.pdbx_strand_id
1 'polypeptide(L)'
;MVEWSGRLTTGLEDPGSILSVTEWSGRLTTGLEDPGSILSVVEWSGRLTTGLEDPGSILSVPVADYKTRPRPTHGSSSASSGSLGDGEDAPRVPKCLHANLAFRNDVIVLEDLQPAGFRMCDRQEGLDLEHSKLALQELARYHALSLAMKRLEPEAFLRTRHQIREVIFVQEAAHLFSPSLETACKMAIGGLRISALQAGDDGGPLLLKAVKALESQKGTIFNKMVGLVKPSEPFSVITHGDFWINNILFRYKEEGAGRPAVEDVRLLDLQVARYCSPAIDILHFLYTSTFRDTRRRHYQELLRAYHQSLTAAFQRLVRGSPHEGEVPMTLRELRREVTRCEMYGLFAGMWIMTAVTADVDNLPDVGSYRLEDFYSDESLANWISTQTPSYRQRTKDLVLEYLDKGIL
;
A
#
# COMPACT_ATOMS: atom_id res chain seq x y z
N MET A 1 1.54 -16.12 18.76
CA MET A 1 0.64 -15.42 19.69
C MET A 1 1.39 -15.13 20.99
N VAL A 2 1.91 -13.91 21.16
CA VAL A 2 2.58 -13.50 22.41
C VAL A 2 1.70 -12.43 23.06
N GLU A 3 0.97 -12.83 24.10
CA GLU A 3 0.25 -11.91 24.98
C GLU A 3 1.25 -11.30 25.97
N TRP A 4 1.21 -9.97 26.12
CA TRP A 4 2.03 -9.28 27.11
C TRP A 4 1.14 -8.46 28.06
N SER A 5 1.36 -8.62 29.37
CA SER A 5 0.67 -7.89 30.42
C SER A 5 1.69 -7.23 31.35
N GLY A 6 1.65 -5.91 31.51
CA GLY A 6 2.61 -5.22 32.36
C GLY A 6 2.41 -3.70 32.42
N ARG A 7 3.13 -3.05 33.34
CA ARG A 7 3.19 -1.59 33.43
C ARG A 7 4.33 -1.11 32.53
N LEU A 8 4.01 -0.30 31.52
CA LEU A 8 5.02 0.34 30.67
C LEU A 8 5.26 1.75 31.20
N THR A 9 6.47 1.97 31.70
CA THR A 9 7.00 3.28 32.10
C THR A 9 8.12 3.63 31.14
N THR A 10 7.93 4.66 30.31
CA THR A 10 9.04 5.31 29.63
C THR A 10 9.79 6.11 30.69
N GLY A 11 11.04 5.76 30.96
CA GLY A 11 11.85 6.38 31.99
C GLY A 11 12.82 5.36 32.57
N LEU A 12 13.86 5.03 31.79
CA LEU A 12 15.14 4.48 32.22
C LEU A 12 16.13 4.61 31.04
N GLU A 13 16.96 5.65 31.12
CA GLU A 13 18.29 5.96 30.54
C GLU A 13 18.75 5.53 29.13
N ASP A 14 18.02 4.80 28.30
CA ASP A 14 18.40 4.62 26.88
C ASP A 14 17.18 4.62 25.94
N PRO A 15 17.16 5.41 24.85
CA PRO A 15 15.99 5.61 24.02
C PRO A 15 15.76 4.42 23.08
N GLY A 16 15.10 3.38 23.58
CA GLY A 16 14.52 2.33 22.75
C GLY A 16 13.27 2.85 22.03
N SER A 17 13.29 2.88 20.69
CA SER A 17 12.11 3.18 19.88
C SER A 17 11.29 1.90 19.68
N ILE A 18 10.01 1.92 20.01
CA ILE A 18 9.11 0.78 19.76
C ILE A 18 8.46 0.97 18.38
N LEU A 19 8.86 0.14 17.43
CA LEU A 19 8.43 0.25 16.02
C LEU A 19 7.12 -0.48 15.71
N SER A 20 6.66 -1.43 16.56
CA SER A 20 5.32 -2.05 16.46
C SER A 20 5.00 -2.94 17.66
N VAL A 21 3.75 -2.92 18.16
CA VAL A 21 3.19 -3.94 19.06
C VAL A 21 1.81 -4.36 18.52
N THR A 22 1.56 -5.68 18.45
CA THR A 22 0.36 -6.24 17.82
C THR A 22 -0.89 -6.19 18.72
N GLU A 23 -0.77 -6.44 20.03
CA GLU A 23 -1.84 -6.26 21.04
C GLU A 23 -1.22 -5.90 22.40
N TRP A 24 -1.83 -4.98 23.16
CA TRP A 24 -1.38 -4.61 24.51
C TRP A 24 -2.54 -4.32 25.47
N SER A 25 -2.44 -4.83 26.71
CA SER A 25 -3.38 -4.52 27.81
C SER A 25 -2.64 -4.06 29.07
N GLY A 26 -2.96 -2.86 29.58
CA GLY A 26 -2.27 -2.30 30.75
C GLY A 26 -2.50 -0.81 31.01
N ARG A 27 -1.69 -0.22 31.92
CA ARG A 27 -1.67 1.23 32.21
C ARG A 27 -0.45 1.87 31.58
N LEU A 28 -0.68 2.88 30.73
CA LEU A 28 0.37 3.59 30.01
C LEU A 28 0.61 4.92 30.74
N THR A 29 1.81 5.07 31.29
CA THR A 29 2.25 6.28 32.01
C THR A 29 3.45 6.87 31.30
N THR A 30 3.27 8.04 30.68
CA THR A 30 4.37 8.83 30.12
C THR A 30 5.06 9.57 31.26
N GLY A 31 6.24 9.10 31.66
CA GLY A 31 7.06 9.73 32.70
C GLY A 31 8.25 10.48 32.10
N LEU A 32 8.22 11.79 32.27
CA LEU A 32 9.33 12.73 32.50
C LEU A 32 10.74 12.23 32.15
N GLU A 33 11.26 12.63 30.98
CA GLU A 33 12.42 13.55 30.83
C GLU A 33 12.98 13.52 29.39
N ASP A 34 12.69 12.48 28.59
CA ASP A 34 13.02 12.44 27.16
C ASP A 34 11.93 11.72 26.31
N PRO A 35 11.57 12.25 25.11
CA PRO A 35 10.43 11.75 24.35
C PRO A 35 10.75 10.45 23.58
N GLY A 36 10.30 9.31 24.11
CA GLY A 36 10.15 8.09 23.33
C GLY A 36 8.97 8.19 22.36
N SER A 37 9.12 7.72 21.12
CA SER A 37 8.08 7.74 20.08
C SER A 37 7.36 6.39 19.99
N ILE A 38 6.01 6.42 19.88
CA ILE A 38 5.18 5.27 19.50
C ILE A 38 4.67 5.54 18.09
N LEU A 39 5.12 4.76 17.10
CA LEU A 39 4.78 4.97 15.67
C LEU A 39 3.52 4.20 15.23
N SER A 40 3.15 3.10 15.89
CA SER A 40 1.89 2.40 15.63
C SER A 40 1.50 1.48 16.80
N VAL A 41 0.20 1.43 17.13
CA VAL A 41 -0.42 0.39 17.97
C VAL A 41 -1.60 -0.15 17.18
N VAL A 42 -1.65 -1.47 16.96
CA VAL A 42 -2.68 -2.11 16.12
C VAL A 42 -3.99 -2.33 16.91
N GLU A 43 -3.92 -2.71 18.18
CA GLU A 43 -5.07 -2.81 19.10
C GLU A 43 -4.68 -2.38 20.54
N TRP A 44 -5.56 -1.61 21.21
CA TRP A 44 -5.36 -1.12 22.59
C TRP A 44 -6.62 -1.24 23.44
N SER A 45 -6.48 -1.76 24.67
CA SER A 45 -7.49 -1.62 25.73
C SER A 45 -6.83 -1.27 27.07
N GLY A 46 -7.12 -0.08 27.60
CA GLY A 46 -6.50 0.41 28.84
C GLY A 46 -6.93 1.82 29.27
N ARG A 47 -6.20 2.42 30.21
CA ARG A 47 -6.43 3.81 30.66
C ARG A 47 -5.20 4.66 30.37
N LEU A 48 -5.35 5.70 29.54
CA LEU A 48 -4.31 6.68 29.24
C LEU A 48 -4.31 7.77 30.31
N THR A 49 -3.16 8.06 30.92
CA THR A 49 -3.00 9.22 31.80
C THR A 49 -1.76 10.00 31.40
N THR A 50 -1.94 11.22 30.90
CA THR A 50 -0.86 12.16 30.62
C THR A 50 -0.55 12.98 31.88
N GLY A 51 0.71 12.99 32.30
CA GLY A 51 1.20 13.97 33.27
C GLY A 51 1.37 15.31 32.55
N LEU A 52 0.61 16.33 32.96
CA LEU A 52 0.85 17.71 32.56
C LEU A 52 2.12 18.20 33.25
N GLU A 53 3.05 18.77 32.48
CA GLU A 53 3.77 20.04 32.74
C GLU A 53 4.80 20.27 31.60
N ASP A 54 4.49 21.25 30.73
CA ASP A 54 5.31 21.87 29.66
C ASP A 54 5.60 21.17 28.30
N PRO A 55 5.68 21.93 27.19
CA PRO A 55 5.47 21.43 25.82
C PRO A 55 6.75 20.85 25.19
N GLY A 56 6.89 19.52 25.25
CA GLY A 56 7.93 18.76 24.53
C GLY A 56 7.65 18.64 23.03
N SER A 57 8.71 18.75 22.22
CA SER A 57 8.65 18.81 20.76
C SER A 57 8.54 17.44 20.09
N ILE A 58 7.55 17.27 19.19
CA ILE A 58 7.56 16.27 18.12
C ILE A 58 8.06 16.99 16.86
N LEU A 59 9.29 16.72 16.40
CA LEU A 59 9.86 17.44 15.27
C LEU A 59 9.60 16.76 13.92
N SER A 60 8.96 17.56 13.07
CA SER A 60 8.91 17.52 11.61
C SER A 60 10.28 17.50 10.93
N VAL A 61 10.37 16.93 9.73
CA VAL A 61 11.45 17.23 8.76
C VAL A 61 11.37 18.72 8.36
N PRO A 62 12.48 19.48 8.28
CA PRO A 62 12.43 20.90 7.89
C PRO A 62 12.06 21.03 6.41
N VAL A 63 10.94 21.67 6.12
CA VAL A 63 10.67 22.23 4.78
C VAL A 63 11.26 23.64 4.77
N ALA A 64 12.31 23.84 3.97
CA ALA A 64 12.90 25.15 3.74
C ALA A 64 11.89 26.09 3.02
N ASP A 65 11.66 27.25 3.65
CA ASP A 65 11.11 28.50 3.13
C ASP A 65 10.04 28.47 2.03
N TYR A 66 8.77 28.59 2.45
CA TYR A 66 7.78 29.32 1.67
C TYR A 66 7.19 30.47 2.49
N LYS A 67 7.52 31.69 2.05
CA LYS A 67 6.97 32.95 2.58
C LYS A 67 5.44 32.94 2.57
N THR A 68 4.89 33.28 3.72
CA THR A 68 3.49 33.47 4.08
C THR A 68 2.61 34.09 3.00
N ARG A 69 1.44 33.48 2.73
CA ARG A 69 0.25 34.16 2.19
C ARG A 69 -0.93 34.01 3.16
N PRO A 70 -1.85 34.98 3.24
CA PRO A 70 -2.86 35.03 4.31
C PRO A 70 -3.96 33.98 4.12
N ARG A 71 -4.49 33.48 5.25
CA ARG A 71 -5.64 32.57 5.34
C ARG A 71 -6.90 33.19 4.71
N PRO A 72 -7.73 32.45 3.96
CA PRO A 72 -9.11 32.82 3.76
C PRO A 72 -9.91 32.53 5.04
N THR A 73 -10.71 33.49 5.47
CA THR A 73 -11.69 33.36 6.55
C THR A 73 -12.83 32.45 6.10
N HIS A 74 -13.18 31.45 6.91
CA HIS A 74 -14.37 30.63 6.71
C HIS A 74 -15.62 31.48 6.96
N GLY A 75 -16.35 31.78 5.88
CA GLY A 75 -17.76 32.10 5.95
C GLY A 75 -18.56 30.81 5.96
N SER A 76 -19.35 30.59 7.01
CA SER A 76 -20.37 29.56 7.06
C SER A 76 -21.47 29.86 6.04
N SER A 77 -21.66 29.00 5.04
CA SER A 77 -22.95 28.90 4.36
C SER A 77 -23.34 27.44 4.19
N SER A 78 -24.47 27.13 4.83
CA SER A 78 -25.21 25.89 4.67
C SER A 78 -25.83 25.85 3.28
N ALA A 79 -25.39 24.92 2.45
CA ALA A 79 -26.12 24.46 1.28
C ALA A 79 -25.95 22.94 1.16
N SER A 80 -27.05 22.22 1.34
CA SER A 80 -27.14 20.78 1.12
C SER A 80 -27.12 20.49 -0.38
N SER A 81 -25.92 20.33 -0.94
CA SER A 81 -25.69 19.61 -2.20
C SER A 81 -24.96 18.33 -1.84
N GLY A 82 -25.60 17.17 -2.00
CA GLY A 82 -24.93 15.88 -1.79
C GLY A 82 -23.67 15.82 -2.65
N SER A 83 -22.53 15.54 -2.02
CA SER A 83 -21.26 15.46 -2.75
C SER A 83 -21.25 14.18 -3.59
N LEU A 84 -20.45 14.13 -4.67
CA LEU A 84 -20.25 12.89 -5.45
C LEU A 84 -19.75 11.70 -4.59
N GLY A 85 -19.26 11.96 -3.37
CA GLY A 85 -18.84 10.98 -2.39
C GLY A 85 -19.96 10.45 -1.47
N ASP A 86 -21.20 10.92 -1.62
CA ASP A 86 -22.34 10.51 -0.81
C ASP A 86 -23.29 9.60 -1.63
N GLY A 87 -23.41 8.32 -1.26
CA GLY A 87 -24.36 7.38 -1.88
C GLY A 87 -23.81 5.97 -2.09
N GLU A 88 -24.58 5.11 -2.78
CA GLU A 88 -24.20 3.70 -3.05
C GLU A 88 -22.89 3.57 -3.84
N ASP A 89 -22.46 4.61 -4.55
CA ASP A 89 -21.24 4.63 -5.36
C ASP A 89 -20.01 5.27 -4.69
N ALA A 90 -20.14 5.66 -3.41
CA ALA A 90 -19.01 6.08 -2.59
C ALA A 90 -17.99 4.94 -2.41
N PRO A 91 -16.67 5.22 -2.42
CA PRO A 91 -15.66 4.23 -2.09
C PRO A 91 -15.92 3.65 -0.70
N ARG A 92 -15.82 2.33 -0.60
CA ARG A 92 -16.04 1.59 0.64
C ARG A 92 -14.79 1.69 1.51
N VAL A 93 -14.69 2.78 2.26
CA VAL A 93 -13.64 3.05 3.26
C VAL A 93 -14.26 3.18 4.66
N PRO A 94 -13.49 2.97 5.74
CA PRO A 94 -13.95 3.29 7.08
C PRO A 94 -14.38 4.76 7.18
N LYS A 95 -15.44 5.06 7.95
CA LYS A 95 -15.78 6.46 8.22
C LYS A 95 -14.65 7.13 8.99
N CYS A 96 -14.27 8.33 8.58
CA CYS A 96 -13.44 9.20 9.38
C CYS A 96 -14.29 9.81 10.49
N LEU A 97 -14.08 9.37 11.73
CA LEU A 97 -14.79 9.85 12.92
C LEU A 97 -14.17 11.14 13.45
N HIS A 98 -12.86 11.29 13.30
CA HIS A 98 -12.13 12.49 13.69
C HIS A 98 -10.87 12.64 12.85
N ALA A 99 -10.56 13.86 12.43
CA ALA A 99 -9.26 14.21 11.89
C ALA A 99 -8.82 15.55 12.51
N ASN A 100 -7.63 15.56 13.09
CA ASN A 100 -6.96 16.76 13.55
C ASN A 100 -5.69 16.95 12.73
N LEU A 101 -5.54 18.13 12.13
CA LEU A 101 -4.36 18.54 11.36
C LEU A 101 -3.60 19.66 12.08
N ALA A 102 -3.68 19.70 13.41
CA ALA A 102 -2.94 20.64 14.23
C ALA A 102 -1.46 20.24 14.24
N PHE A 103 -0.60 21.17 13.82
CA PHE A 103 0.86 21.00 13.76
C PHE A 103 1.39 20.25 15.00
N ARG A 104 1.95 19.05 14.77
CA ARG A 104 2.53 18.11 15.75
C ARG A 104 1.57 17.18 16.52
N ASN A 105 0.26 17.22 16.26
CA ASN A 105 -0.75 16.33 16.84
C ASN A 105 -1.69 15.80 15.75
N ASP A 106 -1.14 15.35 14.63
CA ASP A 106 -1.92 14.81 13.53
C ASP A 106 -2.54 13.47 13.97
N VAL A 107 -3.86 13.44 14.08
CA VAL A 107 -4.61 12.28 14.53
C VAL A 107 -5.75 12.03 13.58
N ILE A 108 -5.87 10.80 13.10
CA ILE A 108 -7.04 10.32 12.37
C ILE A 108 -7.65 9.18 13.19
N VAL A 109 -8.94 9.29 13.47
CA VAL A 109 -9.74 8.24 14.12
C VAL A 109 -10.73 7.73 13.09
N LEU A 110 -10.64 6.44 12.79
CA LEU A 110 -11.48 5.76 11.82
C LEU A 110 -12.48 4.83 12.52
N GLU A 111 -13.59 4.54 11.84
CA GLU A 111 -14.55 3.51 12.23
C GLU A 111 -13.87 2.15 12.37
N ASP A 112 -14.06 1.50 13.51
CA ASP A 112 -13.69 0.12 13.69
C ASP A 112 -14.68 -0.79 12.95
N LEU A 113 -14.15 -1.54 11.98
CA LEU A 113 -14.93 -2.41 11.10
C LEU A 113 -14.99 -3.87 11.61
N GLN A 114 -14.20 -4.23 12.62
CA GLN A 114 -14.18 -5.59 13.16
C GLN A 114 -15.54 -6.00 13.77
N PRO A 115 -16.28 -5.14 14.52
CA PRO A 115 -17.64 -5.45 14.97
C PRO A 115 -18.63 -5.71 13.84
N ALA A 116 -18.36 -5.17 12.64
CA ALA A 116 -19.16 -5.43 11.44
C ALA A 116 -18.73 -6.71 10.69
N GLY A 117 -17.81 -7.51 11.25
CA GLY A 117 -17.37 -8.79 10.69
C GLY A 117 -16.31 -8.67 9.59
N PHE A 118 -15.70 -7.49 9.42
CA PHE A 118 -14.59 -7.31 8.49
C PHE A 118 -13.29 -7.80 9.11
N ARG A 119 -12.48 -8.49 8.32
CA ARG A 119 -11.17 -9.02 8.73
C ARG A 119 -10.17 -8.98 7.58
N MET A 120 -8.90 -8.92 7.93
CA MET A 120 -7.80 -9.02 6.97
C MET A 120 -7.60 -10.49 6.55
N CYS A 121 -7.23 -10.70 5.29
CA CYS A 121 -6.80 -12.02 4.82
C CYS A 121 -5.33 -12.29 5.16
N ASP A 122 -4.94 -13.56 5.24
CA ASP A 122 -3.53 -13.92 5.39
C ASP A 122 -2.76 -13.64 4.08
N ARG A 123 -1.80 -12.71 4.17
CA ARG A 123 -0.91 -12.31 3.07
C ARG A 123 0.01 -13.40 2.58
N GLN A 124 0.32 -14.40 3.41
CA GLN A 124 1.17 -15.52 3.04
C GLN A 124 0.42 -16.50 2.12
N GLU A 125 -0.88 -16.69 2.36
CA GLU A 125 -1.78 -17.52 1.56
C GLU A 125 -2.25 -16.85 0.26
N GLY A 126 -2.14 -15.52 0.18
CA GLY A 126 -2.57 -14.76 -0.99
C GLY A 126 -4.08 -14.85 -1.26
N LEU A 127 -4.52 -14.13 -2.29
CA LEU A 127 -5.93 -14.08 -2.67
C LEU A 127 -6.25 -15.04 -3.81
N ASP A 128 -7.41 -15.70 -3.68
CA ASP A 128 -8.03 -16.44 -4.76
C ASP A 128 -8.77 -15.51 -5.73
N LEU A 129 -9.39 -16.11 -6.76
CA LEU A 129 -10.09 -15.39 -7.82
C LEU A 129 -11.22 -14.49 -7.29
N GLU A 130 -12.04 -14.99 -6.37
CA GLU A 130 -13.25 -14.29 -5.94
C GLU A 130 -12.91 -13.10 -5.05
N HIS A 131 -11.94 -13.26 -4.14
CA HIS A 131 -11.40 -12.12 -3.38
C HIS A 131 -10.72 -11.11 -4.30
N SER A 132 -9.94 -11.58 -5.28
CA SER A 132 -9.22 -10.72 -6.21
C SER A 132 -10.16 -9.92 -7.11
N LYS A 133 -11.27 -10.53 -7.55
CA LYS A 133 -12.35 -9.83 -8.26
C LYS A 133 -12.93 -8.74 -7.37
N LEU A 134 -13.37 -9.09 -6.16
CA LEU A 134 -14.06 -8.13 -5.29
C LEU A 134 -13.16 -6.93 -4.95
N ALA A 135 -11.88 -7.16 -4.64
CA ALA A 135 -10.90 -6.11 -4.41
C ALA A 135 -10.73 -5.19 -5.63
N LEU A 136 -10.55 -5.76 -6.83
CA LEU A 136 -10.41 -4.96 -8.05
C LEU A 136 -11.69 -4.23 -8.46
N GLN A 137 -12.86 -4.78 -8.14
CA GLN A 137 -14.14 -4.11 -8.37
C GLN A 137 -14.29 -2.87 -7.48
N GLU A 138 -13.87 -2.95 -6.21
CA GLU A 138 -13.89 -1.79 -5.31
C GLU A 138 -12.81 -0.76 -5.67
N LEU A 139 -11.60 -1.20 -6.04
CA LEU A 139 -10.58 -0.31 -6.60
C LEU A 139 -11.10 0.43 -7.84
N ALA A 140 -11.81 -0.27 -8.72
CA ALA A 140 -12.39 0.32 -9.91
C ALA A 140 -13.44 1.39 -9.57
N ARG A 141 -14.24 1.20 -8.51
CA ARG A 141 -15.18 2.21 -8.01
C ARG A 141 -14.44 3.44 -7.46
N TYR A 142 -13.38 3.23 -6.68
CA TYR A 142 -12.51 4.30 -6.19
C TYR A 142 -11.93 5.14 -7.34
N HIS A 143 -11.39 4.49 -8.37
CA HIS A 143 -10.89 5.18 -9.56
C HIS A 143 -11.99 5.86 -10.38
N ALA A 144 -13.19 5.26 -10.47
CA ALA A 144 -14.33 5.85 -11.15
C ALA A 144 -14.75 7.17 -10.50
N LEU A 145 -14.71 7.27 -9.18
CA LEU A 145 -14.99 8.52 -8.46
C LEU A 145 -14.02 9.63 -8.90
N SER A 146 -12.72 9.33 -8.96
CA SER A 146 -11.73 10.31 -9.43
C SER A 146 -12.00 10.77 -10.86
N LEU A 147 -12.42 9.88 -11.75
CA LEU A 147 -12.73 10.22 -13.15
C LEU A 147 -14.02 11.02 -13.26
N ALA A 148 -15.06 10.64 -12.52
CA ALA A 148 -16.33 11.36 -12.50
C ALA A 148 -16.16 12.78 -11.94
N MET A 149 -15.44 12.93 -10.83
CA MET A 149 -15.13 14.23 -10.23
C MET A 149 -14.40 15.14 -11.21
N LYS A 150 -13.46 14.60 -12.00
CA LYS A 150 -12.74 15.34 -13.04
C LYS A 150 -13.64 15.82 -14.19
N ARG A 151 -14.73 15.10 -14.49
CA ARG A 151 -15.71 15.47 -15.53
C ARG A 151 -16.74 16.47 -15.02
N LEU A 152 -17.32 16.17 -13.86
CA LEU A 152 -18.47 16.89 -13.32
C LEU A 152 -18.04 18.14 -12.55
N GLU A 153 -16.91 18.08 -11.85
CA GLU A 153 -16.45 19.13 -10.93
C GLU A 153 -14.94 19.42 -11.09
N PRO A 154 -14.47 19.85 -12.28
CA PRO A 154 -13.04 19.98 -12.59
C PRO A 154 -12.28 20.89 -11.62
N GLU A 155 -12.88 21.99 -11.15
CA GLU A 155 -12.26 22.89 -10.18
C GLU A 155 -12.11 22.25 -8.80
N ALA A 156 -13.10 21.49 -8.34
CA ALA A 156 -13.01 20.76 -7.07
C ALA A 156 -11.97 19.62 -7.17
N PHE A 157 -11.95 18.94 -8.31
CA PHE A 157 -10.95 17.93 -8.62
C PHE A 157 -9.54 18.50 -8.57
N LEU A 158 -9.29 19.65 -9.22
CA LEU A 158 -7.99 20.32 -9.19
C LEU A 158 -7.57 20.68 -7.76
N ARG A 159 -8.47 21.26 -6.95
CA ARG A 159 -8.18 21.57 -5.54
C ARG A 159 -7.80 20.32 -4.74
N THR A 160 -8.52 19.22 -4.92
CA THR A 160 -8.25 17.94 -4.23
C THR A 160 -6.92 17.36 -4.68
N ARG A 161 -6.70 17.31 -5.99
CA ARG A 161 -5.43 16.85 -6.59
C ARG A 161 -4.23 17.65 -6.07
N HIS A 162 -4.36 18.97 -5.88
CA HIS A 162 -3.26 19.79 -5.35
C HIS A 162 -2.86 19.46 -3.90
N GLN A 163 -3.75 18.82 -3.13
CA GLN A 163 -3.46 18.37 -1.77
C GLN A 163 -2.81 16.99 -1.73
N ILE A 164 -2.95 16.20 -2.80
CA ILE A 164 -2.37 14.87 -2.92
C ILE A 164 -0.99 14.97 -3.55
N ARG A 165 0.05 14.64 -2.79
CA ARG A 165 1.45 14.69 -3.23
C ARG A 165 2.02 13.29 -3.31
N GLU A 166 2.75 12.99 -4.38
CA GLU A 166 3.61 11.82 -4.42
C GLU A 166 4.75 12.00 -3.41
N VAL A 167 4.89 11.06 -2.49
CA VAL A 167 5.87 11.13 -1.39
C VAL A 167 6.97 10.08 -1.49
N ILE A 168 6.80 9.05 -2.34
CA ILE A 168 7.75 7.93 -2.47
C ILE A 168 8.63 8.12 -3.70
N PHE A 169 8.02 8.18 -4.89
CA PHE A 169 8.74 8.19 -6.17
C PHE A 169 8.95 9.61 -6.69
N VAL A 170 9.55 10.45 -5.84
CA VAL A 170 10.00 11.81 -6.12
C VAL A 170 11.49 11.93 -5.81
N GLN A 171 12.20 12.80 -6.55
CA GLN A 171 13.67 12.88 -6.45
C GLN A 171 14.13 13.31 -5.06
N GLU A 172 13.33 14.13 -4.38
CA GLU A 172 13.54 14.58 -3.01
C GLU A 172 13.59 13.40 -2.02
N ALA A 173 12.86 12.32 -2.29
CA ALA A 173 12.80 11.13 -1.44
C ALA A 173 13.75 10.00 -1.90
N ALA A 174 14.55 10.23 -2.95
CA ALA A 174 15.44 9.21 -3.53
C ALA A 174 16.43 8.64 -2.52
N HIS A 175 16.94 9.49 -1.61
CA HIS A 175 17.90 9.08 -0.58
C HIS A 175 17.34 8.03 0.39
N LEU A 176 16.02 7.98 0.59
CA LEU A 176 15.36 6.99 1.44
C LEU A 176 14.95 5.74 0.65
N PHE A 177 14.28 5.93 -0.48
CA PHE A 177 13.60 4.84 -1.18
C PHE A 177 14.44 4.15 -2.25
N SER A 178 15.43 4.83 -2.84
CA SER A 178 16.32 4.21 -3.84
C SER A 178 17.16 3.07 -3.23
N PRO A 179 17.85 3.25 -2.08
CA PRO A 179 18.57 2.16 -1.42
C PRO A 179 17.66 0.99 -1.04
N SER A 180 16.42 1.26 -0.63
CA SER A 180 15.42 0.24 -0.29
C SER A 180 15.05 -0.65 -1.48
N LEU A 181 14.74 -0.04 -2.64
CA LEU A 181 14.45 -0.78 -3.87
C LEU A 181 15.66 -1.58 -4.37
N GLU A 182 16.86 -0.99 -4.30
CA GLU A 182 18.09 -1.68 -4.69
C GLU A 182 18.38 -2.88 -3.76
N THR A 183 18.13 -2.73 -2.46
CA THR A 183 18.24 -3.81 -1.47
C THR A 183 17.26 -4.94 -1.79
N ALA A 184 16.01 -4.62 -2.11
CA ALA A 184 15.02 -5.62 -2.53
C ALA A 184 15.47 -6.37 -3.80
N CYS A 185 16.05 -5.67 -4.77
CA CYS A 185 16.62 -6.30 -5.98
C CYS A 185 17.80 -7.23 -5.64
N LYS A 186 18.72 -6.80 -4.77
CA LYS A 186 19.84 -7.63 -4.30
C LYS A 186 19.34 -8.88 -3.55
N MET A 187 18.33 -8.73 -2.69
CA MET A 187 17.68 -9.85 -1.99
C MET A 187 17.07 -10.85 -2.98
N ALA A 188 16.35 -10.37 -4.00
CA ALA A 188 15.78 -11.23 -5.03
C ALA A 188 16.86 -12.00 -5.80
N ILE A 189 17.95 -11.33 -6.20
CA ILE A 189 19.10 -11.96 -6.85
C ILE A 189 19.74 -13.03 -5.95
N GLY A 190 19.92 -12.74 -4.66
CA GLY A 190 20.44 -13.70 -3.68
C GLY A 190 19.58 -14.96 -3.61
N GLY A 191 18.27 -14.80 -3.45
CA GLY A 191 17.32 -15.91 -3.40
C GLY A 191 17.28 -16.75 -4.68
N LEU A 192 17.39 -16.11 -5.84
CA LEU A 192 17.49 -16.80 -7.13
C LEU A 192 18.81 -17.58 -7.27
N ARG A 193 19.94 -17.04 -6.82
CA ARG A 193 21.23 -17.74 -6.82
C ARG A 193 21.20 -18.98 -5.94
N ILE A 194 20.63 -18.87 -4.73
CA ILE A 194 20.43 -20.02 -3.84
C ILE A 194 19.54 -21.06 -4.54
N SER A 195 18.44 -20.63 -5.14
CA SER A 195 17.53 -21.52 -5.88
C SER A 195 18.21 -22.20 -7.07
N ALA A 196 19.10 -21.49 -7.77
CA ALA A 196 19.86 -22.03 -8.90
C ALA A 196 20.82 -23.13 -8.48
N LEU A 197 21.53 -22.94 -7.35
CA LEU A 197 22.39 -23.98 -6.77
C LEU A 197 21.61 -25.23 -6.35
N GLN A 198 20.39 -25.05 -5.86
CA GLN A 198 19.51 -26.15 -5.44
C GLN A 198 18.87 -26.91 -6.61
N ALA A 199 18.67 -26.25 -7.75
CA ALA A 199 17.98 -26.83 -8.91
C ALA A 199 18.87 -27.75 -9.77
N GLY A 200 20.19 -27.74 -9.59
CA GLY A 200 21.12 -28.52 -10.41
C GLY A 200 21.11 -28.13 -11.89
N ASP A 201 21.52 -29.05 -12.77
CA ASP A 201 21.79 -28.78 -14.18
C ASP A 201 20.54 -28.40 -15.01
N ASP A 202 19.35 -28.88 -14.63
CA ASP A 202 18.12 -28.66 -15.41
C ASP A 202 17.48 -27.28 -15.18
N GLY A 203 17.52 -26.78 -13.94
CA GLY A 203 16.88 -25.51 -13.56
C GLY A 203 17.84 -24.33 -13.35
N GLY A 204 19.13 -24.62 -13.12
CA GLY A 204 20.16 -23.61 -12.88
C GLY A 204 20.30 -22.56 -14.00
N PRO A 205 20.40 -22.96 -15.30
CA PRO A 205 20.61 -22.01 -16.39
C PRO A 205 19.51 -20.95 -16.53
N LEU A 206 18.23 -21.34 -16.36
CA LEU A 206 17.09 -20.41 -16.42
C LEU A 206 17.13 -19.40 -15.27
N LEU A 207 17.43 -19.86 -14.06
CA LEU A 207 17.55 -19.01 -12.88
C LEU A 207 18.74 -18.05 -12.97
N LEU A 208 19.86 -18.50 -13.55
CA LEU A 208 21.01 -17.63 -13.82
C LEU A 208 20.70 -16.59 -14.91
N LYS A 209 19.86 -16.92 -15.90
CA LYS A 209 19.34 -15.93 -16.86
C LYS A 209 18.50 -14.87 -16.15
N ALA A 210 17.60 -15.29 -15.24
CA ALA A 210 16.80 -14.38 -14.42
C ALA A 210 17.67 -13.47 -13.53
N VAL A 211 18.73 -14.02 -12.93
CA VAL A 211 19.72 -13.25 -12.16
C VAL A 211 20.36 -12.16 -13.01
N LYS A 212 20.89 -12.51 -14.19
CA LYS A 212 21.51 -11.53 -15.11
C LYS A 212 20.52 -10.45 -15.53
N ALA A 213 19.27 -10.83 -15.76
CA ALA A 213 18.22 -9.91 -16.16
C ALA A 213 17.92 -8.89 -15.04
N LEU A 214 17.82 -9.32 -13.78
CA LEU A 214 17.69 -8.40 -12.64
C LEU A 214 18.95 -7.56 -12.40
N GLU A 215 20.15 -8.12 -12.60
CA GLU A 215 21.40 -7.38 -12.48
C GLU A 215 21.46 -6.20 -13.44
N SER A 216 20.89 -6.34 -14.64
CA SER A 216 20.77 -5.25 -15.62
C SER A 216 19.84 -4.11 -15.18
N GLN A 217 19.00 -4.32 -14.16
CA GLN A 217 18.08 -3.30 -13.65
C GLN A 217 18.70 -2.45 -12.53
N LYS A 218 19.78 -2.92 -11.88
CA LYS A 218 20.43 -2.24 -10.75
C LYS A 218 20.79 -0.79 -11.08
N GLY A 219 20.59 0.09 -10.11
CA GLY A 219 20.84 1.54 -10.22
C GLY A 219 19.82 2.29 -11.09
N THR A 220 18.86 1.62 -11.71
CA THR A 220 17.84 2.25 -12.57
C THR A 220 16.42 2.13 -12.02
N ILE A 221 16.21 1.31 -10.98
CA ILE A 221 14.88 0.93 -10.49
C ILE A 221 14.10 2.15 -10.02
N PHE A 222 14.70 2.95 -9.12
CA PHE A 222 14.03 4.14 -8.57
C PHE A 222 13.60 5.11 -9.68
N ASN A 223 14.49 5.46 -10.60
CA ASN A 223 14.19 6.37 -11.70
C ASN A 223 13.12 5.83 -12.66
N LYS A 224 13.09 4.51 -12.88
CA LYS A 224 12.00 3.86 -13.62
C LYS A 224 10.67 4.01 -12.86
N MET A 225 10.65 3.77 -11.56
CA MET A 225 9.44 3.95 -10.74
C MET A 225 8.95 5.40 -10.77
N VAL A 226 9.84 6.40 -10.62
CA VAL A 226 9.53 7.83 -10.80
C VAL A 226 8.89 8.08 -12.16
N GLY A 227 9.46 7.52 -13.24
CA GLY A 227 8.91 7.66 -14.59
C GLY A 227 7.52 7.02 -14.75
N LEU A 228 7.30 5.85 -14.14
CA LEU A 228 6.07 5.07 -14.25
C LEU A 228 4.88 5.72 -13.54
N VAL A 229 5.11 6.37 -12.40
CA VAL A 229 4.05 7.05 -11.64
C VAL A 229 3.77 8.48 -12.11
N LYS A 230 4.49 8.99 -13.11
CA LYS A 230 4.17 10.29 -13.68
C LYS A 230 2.74 10.27 -14.27
N PRO A 231 1.92 11.29 -13.99
CA PRO A 231 0.60 11.39 -14.59
C PRO A 231 0.68 11.37 -16.12
N SER A 232 -0.16 10.56 -16.74
CA SER A 232 -0.41 10.52 -18.18
C SER A 232 -1.90 10.67 -18.45
N GLU A 233 -2.24 11.75 -19.14
CA GLU A 233 -3.62 12.06 -19.53
C GLU A 233 -4.02 11.29 -20.80
N PRO A 234 -5.30 10.92 -20.98
CA PRO A 234 -6.46 11.33 -20.19
C PRO A 234 -6.79 10.42 -18.98
N PHE A 235 -6.00 9.36 -18.79
CA PHE A 235 -6.37 8.20 -17.98
C PHE A 235 -5.99 8.28 -16.50
N SER A 236 -5.19 9.28 -16.11
CA SER A 236 -4.74 9.38 -14.72
C SER A 236 -5.89 9.63 -13.76
N VAL A 237 -5.80 8.99 -12.60
CA VAL A 237 -6.76 9.02 -11.50
C VAL A 237 -6.03 9.24 -10.18
N ILE A 238 -6.74 9.66 -9.15
CA ILE A 238 -6.27 9.51 -7.78
C ILE A 238 -6.28 8.02 -7.49
N THR A 239 -5.09 7.45 -7.34
CA THR A 239 -4.80 6.06 -7.01
C THR A 239 -4.59 5.92 -5.51
N HIS A 240 -4.87 4.73 -4.99
CA HIS A 240 -4.65 4.36 -3.60
C HIS A 240 -3.16 4.37 -3.24
N GLY A 241 -2.29 3.93 -4.16
CA GLY A 241 -0.84 4.01 -4.05
C GLY A 241 -0.17 2.91 -3.22
N ASP A 242 -0.91 2.18 -2.40
CA ASP A 242 -0.47 1.00 -1.64
C ASP A 242 -1.58 -0.07 -1.61
N PHE A 243 -2.06 -0.45 -2.80
CA PHE A 243 -3.19 -1.36 -2.91
C PHE A 243 -2.74 -2.83 -2.87
N TRP A 244 -2.65 -3.41 -1.67
CA TRP A 244 -2.30 -4.81 -1.44
C TRP A 244 -3.16 -5.44 -0.33
N ILE A 245 -3.10 -6.76 -0.18
CA ILE A 245 -3.98 -7.56 0.68
C ILE A 245 -4.10 -7.06 2.14
N ASN A 246 -3.04 -6.49 2.71
CA ASN A 246 -3.08 -5.97 4.09
C ASN A 246 -3.88 -4.66 4.22
N ASN A 247 -4.07 -3.92 3.14
CA ASN A 247 -4.86 -2.69 3.14
C ASN A 247 -6.31 -2.94 2.70
N ILE A 248 -6.75 -4.21 2.76
CA ILE A 248 -8.06 -4.65 2.30
C ILE A 248 -8.68 -5.53 3.37
N LEU A 249 -9.82 -5.10 3.91
CA LEU A 249 -10.64 -5.94 4.79
C LEU A 249 -11.76 -6.60 4.00
N PHE A 250 -11.99 -7.87 4.29
CA PHE A 250 -13.05 -8.68 3.68
C PHE A 250 -14.09 -9.06 4.73
N ARG A 251 -15.35 -9.08 4.31
CA ARG A 251 -16.47 -9.65 5.06
C ARG A 251 -17.07 -10.79 4.27
N TYR A 252 -17.62 -11.76 4.98
CA TYR A 252 -18.09 -13.02 4.42
C TYR A 252 -19.56 -13.22 4.77
N LYS A 253 -20.29 -13.88 3.88
CA LYS A 253 -21.65 -14.34 4.20
C LYS A 253 -21.57 -15.40 5.29
N GLU A 254 -22.45 -15.33 6.28
CA GLU A 254 -22.65 -16.44 7.22
C GLU A 254 -23.36 -17.58 6.49
N GLU A 255 -22.67 -18.68 6.17
CA GLU A 255 -23.32 -19.95 5.83
C GLU A 255 -22.49 -21.16 6.31
N GLY A 256 -23.19 -22.27 6.56
CA GLY A 256 -22.71 -23.51 7.19
C GLY A 256 -21.55 -24.23 6.49
N ALA A 257 -21.32 -25.51 6.84
CA ALA A 257 -20.10 -26.36 6.74
C ALA A 257 -19.08 -26.24 5.57
N GLY A 258 -19.24 -25.38 4.57
CA GLY A 258 -18.27 -25.06 3.52
C GLY A 258 -17.42 -23.80 3.80
N ARG A 259 -16.61 -23.41 2.80
CA ARG A 259 -15.82 -22.17 2.84
C ARG A 259 -16.76 -20.97 2.63
N PRO A 260 -16.77 -19.98 3.54
CA PRO A 260 -17.71 -18.88 3.46
C PRO A 260 -17.41 -17.98 2.25
N ALA A 261 -18.45 -17.60 1.52
CA ALA A 261 -18.34 -16.77 0.33
C ALA A 261 -18.02 -15.32 0.72
N VAL A 262 -17.03 -14.72 0.07
CA VAL A 262 -16.70 -13.30 0.27
C VAL A 262 -17.86 -12.44 -0.21
N GLU A 263 -18.27 -11.48 0.62
CA GLU A 263 -19.46 -10.66 0.41
C GLU A 263 -19.12 -9.20 0.14
N ASP A 264 -18.18 -8.65 0.91
CA ASP A 264 -17.93 -7.22 0.95
C ASP A 264 -16.45 -6.95 1.21
N VAL A 265 -16.01 -5.76 0.83
CA VAL A 265 -14.63 -5.31 0.95
C VAL A 265 -14.56 -3.86 1.43
N ARG A 266 -13.54 -3.53 2.22
CA ARG A 266 -13.23 -2.16 2.66
C ARG A 266 -11.76 -1.86 2.40
N LEU A 267 -11.48 -0.69 1.83
CA LEU A 267 -10.12 -0.23 1.58
C LEU A 267 -9.63 0.55 2.80
N LEU A 268 -8.39 0.29 3.21
CA LEU A 268 -7.72 0.96 4.32
C LEU A 268 -6.51 1.74 3.82
N ASP A 269 -6.00 2.62 4.66
CA ASP A 269 -4.66 3.20 4.51
C ASP A 269 -4.36 3.90 3.17
N LEU A 270 -4.88 5.12 3.04
CA LEU A 270 -4.69 5.99 1.87
C LEU A 270 -3.44 6.90 1.99
N GLN A 271 -2.46 6.54 2.84
CA GLN A 271 -1.35 7.42 3.22
C GLN A 271 -0.43 7.83 2.05
N VAL A 272 -0.34 7.01 1.02
CA VAL A 272 0.54 7.20 -0.14
C VAL A 272 -0.23 7.31 -1.45
N ALA A 273 -1.49 7.76 -1.35
CA ALA A 273 -2.32 8.09 -2.48
C ALA A 273 -1.61 9.10 -3.40
N ARG A 274 -1.80 8.94 -4.71
CA ARG A 274 -1.07 9.70 -5.73
C ARG A 274 -1.91 9.83 -6.98
N TYR A 275 -1.61 10.83 -7.82
CA TYR A 275 -2.31 11.00 -9.09
C TYR A 275 -1.49 10.39 -10.24
N CYS A 276 -1.87 9.22 -10.74
CA CYS A 276 -1.16 8.52 -11.81
C CYS A 276 -2.08 7.53 -12.56
N SER A 277 -1.51 6.65 -13.40
CA SER A 277 -2.30 5.66 -14.14
C SER A 277 -2.96 4.65 -13.18
N PRO A 278 -4.24 4.27 -13.37
CA PRO A 278 -4.89 3.23 -12.57
C PRO A 278 -4.20 1.87 -12.68
N ALA A 279 -3.40 1.66 -13.73
CA ALA A 279 -2.58 0.47 -13.90
C ALA A 279 -1.59 0.25 -12.75
N ILE A 280 -1.15 1.32 -12.07
CA ILE A 280 -0.19 1.24 -10.96
C ILE A 280 -0.77 0.43 -9.80
N ASP A 281 -1.97 0.77 -9.30
CA ASP A 281 -2.63 0.01 -8.23
C ASP A 281 -2.99 -1.41 -8.66
N ILE A 282 -3.44 -1.60 -9.92
CA ILE A 282 -3.78 -2.93 -10.45
C ILE A 282 -2.54 -3.83 -10.43
N LEU A 283 -1.41 -3.34 -10.95
CA LEU A 283 -0.16 -4.10 -10.99
C LEU A 283 0.39 -4.31 -9.57
N HIS A 284 0.34 -3.29 -8.72
CA HIS A 284 0.70 -3.42 -7.31
C HIS A 284 -0.05 -4.61 -6.70
N PHE A 285 -1.39 -4.59 -6.74
CA PHE A 285 -2.23 -5.63 -6.17
C PHE A 285 -1.96 -7.02 -6.76
N LEU A 286 -1.95 -7.13 -8.09
CA LEU A 286 -1.80 -8.43 -8.75
C LEU A 286 -0.49 -9.12 -8.36
N TYR A 287 0.62 -8.38 -8.26
CA TYR A 287 1.94 -8.98 -8.01
C TYR A 287 2.30 -9.12 -6.54
N THR A 288 1.60 -8.43 -5.64
CA THR A 288 1.83 -8.53 -4.20
C THR A 288 0.85 -9.46 -3.50
N SER A 289 -0.38 -9.52 -3.99
CA SER A 289 -1.51 -10.11 -3.27
C SER A 289 -2.00 -11.43 -3.86
N THR A 290 -1.48 -11.86 -5.01
CA THR A 290 -1.87 -13.11 -5.65
C THR A 290 -0.66 -13.99 -5.98
N PHE A 291 -0.90 -15.29 -6.14
CA PHE A 291 0.10 -16.21 -6.67
C PHE A 291 0.17 -16.18 -8.20
N ARG A 292 1.33 -16.60 -8.73
CA ARG A 292 1.56 -16.74 -10.17
C ARG A 292 0.49 -17.59 -10.85
N ASP A 293 0.01 -18.66 -10.21
CA ASP A 293 -1.02 -19.52 -10.77
C ASP A 293 -2.39 -18.85 -10.89
N THR A 294 -2.75 -17.98 -9.95
CA THR A 294 -3.97 -17.17 -10.02
C THR A 294 -3.86 -16.20 -11.19
N ARG A 295 -2.73 -15.48 -11.32
CA ARG A 295 -2.50 -14.59 -12.46
C ARG A 295 -2.52 -15.35 -13.78
N ARG A 296 -1.76 -16.43 -13.92
CA ARG A 296 -1.68 -17.24 -15.14
C ARG A 296 -3.06 -17.66 -15.66
N ARG A 297 -3.96 -18.08 -14.75
CA ARG A 297 -5.31 -18.55 -15.11
C ARG A 297 -6.31 -17.41 -15.32
N HIS A 298 -6.21 -16.33 -14.52
CA HIS A 298 -7.30 -15.37 -14.38
C HIS A 298 -6.93 -13.91 -14.70
N TYR A 299 -5.71 -13.60 -15.14
CA TYR A 299 -5.27 -12.20 -15.40
C TYR A 299 -6.26 -11.42 -16.29
N GLN A 300 -6.70 -12.03 -17.39
CA GLN A 300 -7.65 -11.40 -18.31
C GLN A 300 -9.08 -11.31 -17.76
N GLU A 301 -9.44 -12.21 -16.85
CA GLU A 301 -10.73 -12.17 -16.15
C GLU A 301 -10.74 -11.04 -15.11
N LEU A 302 -9.66 -10.90 -14.34
CA LEU A 302 -9.46 -9.84 -13.34
C LEU A 302 -9.46 -8.44 -13.98
N LEU A 303 -8.73 -8.25 -15.08
CA LEU A 303 -8.75 -6.96 -15.81
C LEU A 303 -10.13 -6.63 -16.37
N ARG A 304 -10.90 -7.64 -16.82
CA ARG A 304 -12.28 -7.44 -17.27
C ARG A 304 -13.20 -7.07 -16.11
N ALA A 305 -13.08 -7.72 -14.96
CA ALA A 305 -13.87 -7.42 -13.76
C ALA A 305 -13.62 -5.98 -13.28
N TYR A 306 -12.36 -5.54 -13.24
CA TYR A 306 -11.97 -4.15 -12.98
C TYR A 306 -12.63 -3.19 -13.99
N HIS A 307 -12.42 -3.42 -15.29
CA HIS A 307 -12.93 -2.51 -16.34
C HIS A 307 -14.47 -2.40 -16.36
N GLN A 308 -15.17 -3.53 -16.17
CA GLN A 308 -16.63 -3.56 -16.10
C GLN A 308 -17.13 -2.73 -14.92
N SER A 309 -16.49 -2.87 -13.75
CA SER A 309 -16.86 -2.12 -12.55
C SER A 309 -16.52 -0.64 -12.66
N LEU A 310 -15.37 -0.30 -13.25
CA LEU A 310 -14.97 1.09 -13.53
C LEU A 310 -16.02 1.77 -14.41
N THR A 311 -16.36 1.15 -15.54
CA THR A 311 -17.33 1.68 -16.48
C THR A 311 -18.72 1.80 -15.84
N ALA A 312 -19.18 0.77 -15.12
CA ALA A 312 -20.49 0.79 -14.48
C ALA A 312 -20.59 1.85 -13.36
N ALA A 313 -19.57 1.97 -12.52
CA ALA A 313 -19.53 2.98 -11.46
C ALA A 313 -19.46 4.39 -12.03
N PHE A 314 -18.59 4.62 -13.02
CA PHE A 314 -18.49 5.92 -13.69
C PHE A 314 -19.84 6.32 -14.32
N GLN A 315 -20.50 5.41 -15.03
CA GLN A 315 -21.81 5.65 -15.63
C GLN A 315 -22.91 5.98 -14.62
N ARG A 316 -22.90 5.37 -13.44
CA ARG A 316 -23.83 5.74 -12.36
C ARG A 316 -23.54 7.13 -11.80
N LEU A 317 -22.27 7.46 -11.59
CA LEU A 317 -21.84 8.76 -11.05
C LEU A 317 -22.14 9.93 -12.00
N VAL A 318 -22.04 9.72 -13.32
CA VAL A 318 -22.28 10.78 -14.33
C VAL A 318 -23.69 10.79 -14.90
N ARG A 319 -24.60 9.97 -14.37
CA ARG A 319 -25.99 9.88 -14.84
C ARG A 319 -26.67 11.25 -14.83
N GLY A 320 -27.38 11.59 -15.91
CA GLY A 320 -28.06 12.88 -16.07
C GLY A 320 -27.13 14.05 -16.40
N SER A 321 -25.83 13.81 -16.61
CA SER A 321 -24.86 14.80 -17.06
C SER A 321 -24.55 14.65 -18.57
N PRO A 322 -23.88 15.62 -19.20
CA PRO A 322 -23.41 15.50 -20.58
C PRO A 322 -22.42 14.34 -20.83
N HIS A 323 -21.89 13.72 -19.77
CA HIS A 323 -20.96 12.59 -19.84
C HIS A 323 -21.66 11.23 -19.72
N GLU A 324 -22.99 11.19 -19.61
CA GLU A 324 -23.75 9.94 -19.65
C GLU A 324 -23.50 9.21 -20.99
N GLY A 325 -23.22 7.91 -20.92
CA GLY A 325 -22.80 7.10 -22.06
C GLY A 325 -21.30 7.15 -22.40
N GLU A 326 -20.50 8.06 -21.81
CA GLU A 326 -19.05 8.11 -22.01
C GLU A 326 -18.34 6.86 -21.43
N VAL A 327 -17.56 6.15 -22.23
CA VAL A 327 -16.66 5.11 -21.70
C VAL A 327 -15.35 5.80 -21.27
N PRO A 328 -15.05 5.89 -19.96
CA PRO A 328 -13.92 6.71 -19.49
C PRO A 328 -12.56 6.13 -19.89
N MET A 329 -12.51 4.81 -20.10
CA MET A 329 -11.35 4.06 -20.58
C MET A 329 -11.85 2.75 -21.16
N THR A 330 -11.51 2.45 -22.42
CA THR A 330 -11.85 1.15 -23.02
C THR A 330 -10.96 0.03 -22.48
N LEU A 331 -11.42 -1.22 -22.56
CA LEU A 331 -10.63 -2.39 -22.13
C LEU A 331 -9.30 -2.49 -22.90
N ARG A 332 -9.27 -2.04 -24.16
CA ARG A 332 -8.05 -2.00 -24.96
C ARG A 332 -7.06 -0.96 -24.43
N GLU A 333 -7.54 0.21 -24.04
CA GLU A 333 -6.71 1.26 -23.43
C GLU A 333 -6.20 0.84 -22.06
N LEU A 334 -7.06 0.24 -21.22
CA LEU A 334 -6.65 -0.33 -19.93
C LEU A 334 -5.51 -1.33 -20.11
N ARG A 335 -5.65 -2.28 -21.03
CA ARG A 335 -4.61 -3.28 -21.31
C ARG A 335 -3.30 -2.62 -21.75
N ARG A 336 -3.37 -1.58 -22.59
CA ARG A 336 -2.19 -0.82 -23.02
C ARG A 336 -1.52 -0.11 -21.84
N GLU A 337 -2.29 0.52 -20.97
CA GLU A 337 -1.77 1.17 -19.76
C GLU A 337 -1.13 0.17 -18.81
N VAL A 338 -1.76 -0.98 -18.58
CA VAL A 338 -1.20 -2.08 -17.77
C VAL A 338 0.13 -2.55 -18.37
N THR A 339 0.19 -2.82 -19.67
CA THR A 339 1.45 -3.19 -20.34
C THR A 339 2.51 -2.10 -20.27
N ARG A 340 2.15 -0.82 -20.45
CA ARG A 340 3.06 0.31 -20.32
C ARG A 340 3.66 0.39 -18.91
N CYS A 341 2.87 0.06 -17.91
CA CYS A 341 3.25 0.13 -16.51
C CYS A 341 3.82 -1.18 -15.94
N GLU A 342 3.89 -2.27 -16.71
CA GLU A 342 4.08 -3.63 -16.17
C GLU A 342 5.31 -3.76 -15.26
N MET A 343 6.41 -3.07 -15.57
CA MET A 343 7.63 -3.09 -14.75
C MET A 343 7.41 -2.61 -13.30
N TYR A 344 6.40 -1.79 -13.06
CA TYR A 344 6.00 -1.40 -11.70
C TYR A 344 5.64 -2.63 -10.86
N GLY A 345 4.90 -3.59 -11.43
CA GLY A 345 4.49 -4.81 -10.72
C GLY A 345 5.66 -5.67 -10.27
N LEU A 346 6.71 -5.78 -11.09
CA LEU A 346 7.93 -6.51 -10.74
C LEU A 346 8.65 -5.82 -9.58
N PHE A 347 8.87 -4.50 -9.71
CA PHE A 347 9.61 -3.75 -8.70
C PHE A 347 8.85 -3.65 -7.38
N ALA A 348 7.56 -3.33 -7.41
CA ALA A 348 6.71 -3.32 -6.21
C ALA A 348 6.61 -4.70 -5.58
N GLY A 349 6.40 -5.74 -6.39
CA GLY A 349 6.35 -7.14 -5.94
C GLY A 349 7.63 -7.57 -5.23
N MET A 350 8.81 -7.24 -5.77
CA MET A 350 10.08 -7.51 -5.11
C MET A 350 10.24 -6.68 -3.83
N TRP A 351 9.85 -5.40 -3.88
CA TRP A 351 10.06 -4.45 -2.80
C TRP A 351 9.36 -4.86 -1.51
N ILE A 352 8.10 -5.32 -1.61
CA ILE A 352 7.32 -5.70 -0.43
C ILE A 352 7.33 -7.20 -0.15
N MET A 353 8.08 -8.00 -0.92
CA MET A 353 8.11 -9.47 -0.78
C MET A 353 8.52 -9.91 0.63
N THR A 354 9.42 -9.17 1.28
CA THR A 354 9.83 -9.43 2.67
C THR A 354 8.63 -9.28 3.62
N ALA A 355 7.87 -8.20 3.53
CA ALA A 355 6.67 -7.99 4.33
C ALA A 355 5.59 -9.04 4.04
N VAL A 356 5.38 -9.37 2.77
CA VAL A 356 4.38 -10.36 2.35
C VAL A 356 4.69 -11.77 2.85
N THR A 357 5.97 -12.13 2.99
CA THR A 357 6.41 -13.46 3.46
C THR A 357 6.95 -13.46 4.88
N ALA A 358 6.86 -12.34 5.58
CA ALA A 358 7.29 -12.22 6.96
C ALA A 358 6.38 -13.04 7.86
N ASP A 359 7.01 -13.88 8.69
CA ASP A 359 6.34 -14.56 9.79
C ASP A 359 6.18 -13.57 10.95
N VAL A 360 4.92 -13.24 11.25
CA VAL A 360 4.56 -12.29 12.31
C VAL A 360 4.94 -12.79 13.70
N ASP A 361 5.00 -14.11 13.89
CA ASP A 361 5.42 -14.71 15.16
C ASP A 361 6.95 -14.72 15.35
N ASN A 362 7.70 -14.35 14.30
CA ASN A 362 9.17 -14.37 14.29
C ASN A 362 9.76 -13.08 13.70
N LEU A 363 9.09 -11.94 13.90
CA LEU A 363 9.61 -10.65 13.49
C LEU A 363 10.84 -10.30 14.34
N PRO A 364 11.95 -9.83 13.73
CA PRO A 364 13.06 -9.26 14.48
C PRO A 364 12.56 -8.06 15.29
N ASP A 365 13.15 -7.81 16.46
CA ASP A 365 12.90 -6.58 17.21
C ASP A 365 13.36 -5.38 16.39
N VAL A 366 12.42 -4.77 15.66
CA VAL A 366 12.66 -3.69 14.72
C VAL A 366 13.19 -2.44 15.46
N GLY A 367 12.90 -2.31 16.76
CA GLY A 367 13.35 -1.22 17.63
C GLY A 367 14.87 -1.12 17.81
N SER A 368 15.59 -2.21 17.53
CA SER A 368 17.04 -2.30 17.67
C SER A 368 17.83 -1.90 16.41
N TYR A 369 17.15 -1.69 15.27
CA TYR A 369 17.80 -1.40 14.00
C TYR A 369 17.71 0.09 13.64
N ARG A 370 18.84 0.70 13.29
CA ARG A 370 18.88 2.04 12.68
C ARG A 370 18.65 1.94 11.18
N LEU A 371 18.21 3.04 10.56
CA LEU A 371 17.98 3.08 9.11
C LEU A 371 19.24 2.70 8.31
N GLU A 372 20.43 3.05 8.82
CA GLU A 372 21.72 2.69 8.24
C GLU A 372 22.01 1.18 8.32
N ASP A 373 21.53 0.50 9.36
CA ASP A 373 21.69 -0.95 9.56
C ASP A 373 20.91 -1.73 8.50
N PHE A 374 19.83 -1.14 7.97
CA PHE A 374 19.06 -1.75 6.88
C PHE A 374 19.79 -1.74 5.52
N TYR A 375 20.89 -1.00 5.40
CA TYR A 375 21.58 -0.81 4.12
C TYR A 375 23.05 -1.23 4.14
N SER A 376 23.51 -1.87 5.23
CA SER A 376 24.87 -2.41 5.30
C SER A 376 25.03 -3.70 4.48
N ASP A 377 26.22 -3.92 3.91
CA ASP A 377 26.51 -5.14 3.13
C ASP A 377 26.50 -6.41 3.99
N GLU A 378 26.85 -6.29 5.28
CA GLU A 378 26.82 -7.40 6.24
C GLU A 378 25.38 -7.79 6.60
N SER A 379 24.51 -6.80 6.88
CA SER A 379 23.07 -7.01 7.08
C SER A 379 22.44 -7.68 5.86
N LEU A 380 22.79 -7.22 4.66
CA LEU A 380 22.29 -7.79 3.42
C LEU A 380 22.71 -9.26 3.26
N ALA A 381 23.96 -9.60 3.52
CA ALA A 381 24.43 -10.99 3.43
C ALA A 381 23.67 -11.90 4.43
N ASN A 382 23.45 -11.42 5.65
CA ASN A 382 22.68 -12.12 6.67
C ASN A 382 21.20 -12.28 6.27
N TRP A 383 20.58 -11.25 5.70
CA TRP A 383 19.21 -11.36 5.24
C TRP A 383 19.05 -12.32 4.07
N ILE A 384 20.00 -12.35 3.13
CA ILE A 384 20.01 -13.31 2.02
C ILE A 384 20.10 -14.75 2.56
N SER A 385 20.97 -15.00 3.55
CA SER A 385 21.14 -16.34 4.11
C SER A 385 19.93 -16.81 4.94
N THR A 386 19.20 -15.87 5.54
CA THR A 386 18.03 -16.14 6.40
C THR A 386 16.68 -16.09 5.67
N GLN A 387 16.68 -15.94 4.34
CA GLN A 387 15.44 -15.95 3.56
C GLN A 387 14.61 -17.22 3.80
N THR A 388 13.30 -17.06 3.94
CA THR A 388 12.39 -18.20 4.08
C THR A 388 12.25 -18.95 2.76
N PRO A 389 11.89 -20.26 2.78
CA PRO A 389 11.52 -20.98 1.56
C PRO A 389 10.39 -20.30 0.78
N SER A 390 9.41 -19.73 1.49
CA SER A 390 8.30 -18.97 0.90
C SER A 390 8.79 -17.74 0.13
N TYR A 391 9.68 -16.94 0.72
CA TYR A 391 10.30 -15.78 0.06
C TYR A 391 10.99 -16.20 -1.25
N ARG A 392 11.84 -17.23 -1.19
CA ARG A 392 12.60 -17.70 -2.37
C ARG A 392 11.67 -18.21 -3.47
N GLN A 393 10.66 -18.99 -3.11
CA GLN A 393 9.71 -19.55 -4.07
C GLN A 393 8.87 -18.44 -4.74
N ARG A 394 8.32 -17.51 -3.95
CA ARG A 394 7.53 -16.39 -4.50
C ARG A 394 8.36 -15.44 -5.36
N THR A 395 9.61 -15.17 -4.97
CA THR A 395 10.55 -14.38 -5.77
C THR A 395 10.86 -15.07 -7.09
N LYS A 396 11.17 -16.37 -7.05
CA LYS A 396 11.40 -17.19 -8.25
C LYS A 396 10.22 -17.12 -9.20
N ASP A 397 9.01 -17.31 -8.71
CA ASP A 397 7.79 -17.28 -9.52
C ASP A 397 7.54 -15.91 -10.14
N LEU A 398 7.72 -14.83 -9.37
CA LEU A 398 7.60 -13.46 -9.85
C LEU A 398 8.57 -13.18 -11.00
N VAL A 399 9.87 -13.43 -10.80
CA VAL A 399 10.90 -13.05 -11.78
C VAL A 399 10.81 -13.91 -13.03
N LEU A 400 10.55 -15.22 -12.89
CA LEU A 400 10.36 -16.10 -14.04
C LEU A 400 9.11 -15.75 -14.84
N GLU A 401 8.02 -15.29 -14.19
CA GLU A 401 6.85 -14.81 -14.92
C GLU A 401 7.17 -13.61 -15.83
N TYR A 402 7.99 -12.66 -15.36
CA TYR A 402 8.40 -11.51 -16.17
C TYR A 402 9.38 -11.89 -17.31
N LEU A 403 10.24 -12.87 -17.06
CA LEU A 403 11.13 -13.42 -18.07
C LEU A 403 10.33 -14.14 -19.18
N ASP A 404 9.32 -14.93 -18.81
CA ASP A 404 8.45 -15.64 -19.76
C ASP A 404 7.61 -14.67 -20.60
N LYS A 405 7.28 -13.50 -20.05
CA LYS A 405 6.60 -12.40 -20.79
C LYS A 405 7.53 -11.64 -21.73
N GLY A 406 8.85 -11.86 -21.67
CA GLY A 406 9.84 -11.12 -22.46
C GLY A 406 9.96 -9.64 -22.08
N ILE A 407 9.57 -9.29 -20.84
CA ILE A 407 9.62 -7.92 -20.32
C ILE A 407 10.93 -7.66 -19.59
N LEU A 408 11.49 -8.70 -18.97
CA LEU A 408 12.76 -8.68 -18.26
C LEU A 408 13.91 -9.25 -19.08
#